data_AF-A0A1I3HH56-F1
#
_entry.id   AF-A0A1I3HH56-F1
#
_cell.length_a   1.000
_cell.length_b   1.000
_cell.length_c   1.000
_cell.angle_alpha   90.00
_cell.angle_beta   90.00
_cell.angle_gamma   90.00
#
_symmetry.space_group_name_H-M   'P 1'
#
loop_
_entity.id
_entity.type
_entity.pdbx_description
1 polymer ?
#
loop_
_entity_poly.entity_id
_entity_poly.type
_entity_poly.pdbx_seq_one_letter_code
_entity_poly.pdbx_strand_id
1 'polypeptide(L)'
;MDIFFHARSNDYLIYPYFRYCHSSLLSAMAGLLLLSGCNTWDSDLSCFETLLQVDIQHVAQTREQRFLGKVPEKRAHCLGGDRAVTPNQSPWLDWPNFWATGNGSSLFPLILLDGTFFGPNARGINGALYELELQRIELIKLNLFDNSGTYQAYITGRDGKAGPVLQVWPEMQLPTHLNYQDVKSGQEQVCRGDLIRFRTVTGICNDIYNPLMGSTHQLFARNVQFDTTFPDLGLHELTRNRHGERLALLKPDPQVISRKILTRMQSHPDKCQNGYGLLNSPEEAECDYKKAPTFNVLAAFWIQFMTHDWFSHVDEESSQPEWMKVGCATQRVENSEQPLTAEEITQLGCRPSDRINVAPVADDTPPESFMHNDQTYLTRAPKTTRNHVTAWWDASQLYGYDERSSQRVQRNPRDPAKILLVPVREGEVRAIRLDTCRSSTLAIISSQNGQVRNLPLSPITGLSG
;
A
#
# COMPACT_ATOMS: atom_id res chain seq x y z
N MET A 1 -5.39 -21.79 -8.72
CA MET A 1 -4.36 -20.88 -8.22
C MET A 1 -3.25 -21.79 -7.70
N ASP A 2 -2.55 -22.41 -8.64
CA ASP A 2 -1.49 -23.40 -8.43
C ASP A 2 -0.62 -23.34 -9.67
N ILE A 3 0.54 -22.72 -9.57
CA ILE A 3 1.64 -22.95 -10.51
C ILE A 3 2.85 -23.28 -9.65
N PHE A 4 3.09 -24.58 -9.56
CA PHE A 4 4.28 -25.20 -9.01
C PHE A 4 5.54 -24.55 -9.60
N PHE A 5 6.36 -23.92 -8.76
CA PHE A 5 7.80 -23.78 -9.05
C PHE A 5 8.50 -25.01 -8.49
N HIS A 6 8.57 -26.07 -9.31
CA HIS A 6 9.56 -27.11 -9.12
C HIS A 6 10.83 -26.66 -9.86
N ALA A 7 11.83 -26.24 -9.10
CA ALA A 7 13.17 -26.05 -9.60
C ALA A 7 13.72 -27.41 -10.06
N ARG A 8 13.75 -27.63 -11.37
CA ARG A 8 14.72 -28.51 -12.01
C ARG A 8 15.32 -27.79 -13.20
N SER A 9 16.65 -27.72 -13.14
CA SER A 9 17.52 -27.49 -14.28
C SER A 9 17.00 -28.16 -15.55
N ASN A 10 16.79 -27.39 -16.60
CA ASN A 10 17.17 -27.75 -17.95
C ASN A 10 17.07 -26.51 -18.84
N ASP A 11 18.15 -26.27 -19.56
CA ASP A 11 18.28 -25.27 -20.61
C ASP A 11 17.10 -25.38 -21.59
N TYR A 12 16.30 -24.31 -21.69
CA TYR A 12 15.41 -24.10 -22.82
C TYR A 12 15.89 -22.87 -23.59
N LEU A 13 16.86 -23.11 -24.48
CA LEU A 13 17.13 -22.27 -25.63
C LEU A 13 15.87 -22.24 -26.50
N ILE A 14 15.12 -21.13 -26.46
CA ILE A 14 14.12 -20.83 -27.49
C ILE A 14 14.78 -19.99 -28.57
N TYR A 15 15.38 -20.67 -29.55
CA TYR A 15 15.57 -20.16 -30.91
C TYR A 15 15.27 -21.31 -31.86
N PRO A 16 14.28 -21.16 -32.78
CA PRO A 16 14.71 -20.88 -34.15
C PRO A 16 13.67 -20.07 -34.95
N TYR A 17 13.81 -18.74 -35.05
CA TYR A 17 13.12 -17.97 -36.10
C TYR A 17 13.91 -16.70 -36.49
N PHE A 18 15.22 -16.80 -36.68
CA PHE A 18 15.99 -15.75 -37.36
C PHE A 18 17.06 -16.39 -38.24
N ARG A 19 16.68 -16.80 -39.46
CA ARG A 19 17.68 -17.19 -40.47
C ARG A 19 17.43 -16.69 -41.89
N TYR A 20 16.46 -15.79 -42.12
CA TYR A 20 16.24 -15.17 -43.43
C TYR A 20 15.56 -13.80 -43.27
N CYS A 21 16.29 -12.77 -42.81
CA CYS A 21 15.83 -11.37 -42.95
C CYS A 21 16.95 -10.33 -42.81
N HIS A 22 18.21 -10.69 -43.06
CA HIS A 22 19.32 -9.76 -42.80
C HIS A 22 19.55 -8.71 -43.90
N SER A 23 19.17 -8.94 -45.16
CA SER A 23 19.51 -8.00 -46.25
C SER A 23 18.43 -6.95 -46.55
N SER A 24 17.15 -7.27 -46.41
CA SER A 24 16.04 -6.37 -46.78
C SER A 24 15.63 -5.38 -45.67
N LEU A 25 15.82 -5.74 -44.39
CA LEU A 25 15.55 -4.85 -43.25
C LEU A 25 16.61 -3.75 -43.10
N LEU A 26 17.88 -4.06 -43.38
CA LEU A 26 18.97 -3.07 -43.34
C LEU A 26 18.82 -2.01 -44.43
N SER A 27 18.34 -2.38 -45.63
CA SER A 27 18.08 -1.42 -46.71
C SER A 27 16.81 -0.60 -46.48
N ALA A 28 15.77 -1.18 -45.86
CA ALA A 28 14.57 -0.44 -45.49
C ALA A 28 14.82 0.58 -44.36
N MET A 29 15.66 0.24 -43.37
CA MET A 29 16.10 1.18 -42.33
C MET A 29 16.94 2.33 -42.91
N ALA A 30 17.85 2.06 -43.84
CA ALA A 30 18.68 3.09 -44.48
C ALA A 30 17.84 4.10 -45.29
N GLY A 31 16.73 3.67 -45.91
CA GLY A 31 15.83 4.55 -46.64
C GLY A 31 14.93 5.43 -45.76
N LEU A 32 14.54 4.94 -44.57
CA LEU A 32 13.72 5.68 -43.60
C LEU A 32 14.53 6.70 -42.77
N LEU A 33 15.82 6.43 -42.56
CA LEU A 33 16.79 7.36 -41.94
C LEU A 33 16.99 8.66 -42.73
N LEU A 34 16.66 8.70 -44.02
CA LEU A 34 16.83 9.88 -44.87
C LEU A 34 15.61 10.82 -44.90
N LEU A 35 14.45 10.39 -44.38
CA LEU A 35 13.18 11.14 -44.48
C LEU A 35 12.58 11.54 -43.11
N SER A 36 13.15 11.05 -42.02
CA SER A 36 12.77 11.44 -40.66
C SER A 36 14.03 11.93 -39.96
N GLY A 37 14.00 13.14 -39.39
CA GLY A 37 15.16 13.70 -38.69
C GLY A 37 15.72 12.71 -37.66
N CYS A 38 17.05 12.75 -37.46
CA CYS A 38 17.86 11.78 -36.70
C CYS A 38 17.24 11.24 -35.41
N ASN A 39 16.42 12.02 -34.70
CA ASN A 39 16.03 11.72 -33.33
C ASN A 39 14.87 10.71 -33.18
N THR A 40 14.23 10.26 -34.27
CA THR A 40 13.03 9.41 -34.16
C THR A 40 13.33 7.92 -33.95
N TRP A 41 14.55 7.46 -34.29
CA TRP A 41 14.94 6.04 -34.24
C TRP A 41 15.94 5.71 -33.13
N ASP A 42 16.42 6.72 -32.39
CA ASP A 42 17.46 6.52 -31.36
C ASP A 42 16.98 5.65 -30.19
N SER A 43 15.68 5.73 -29.85
CA SER A 43 15.08 4.88 -28.81
C SER A 43 15.00 3.41 -29.23
N ASP A 44 14.72 3.14 -30.50
CA ASP A 44 14.68 1.77 -31.03
C ASP A 44 16.09 1.18 -31.18
N LEU A 45 17.09 2.01 -31.52
CA LEU A 45 18.50 1.60 -31.47
C LEU A 45 18.91 1.24 -30.03
N SER A 46 18.52 2.06 -29.05
CA SER A 46 18.78 1.77 -27.63
C SER A 46 18.09 0.48 -27.16
N CYS A 47 16.90 0.19 -27.68
CA CYS A 47 16.22 -1.08 -27.41
C CYS A 47 16.95 -2.28 -28.01
N PHE A 48 17.41 -2.15 -29.25
CA PHE A 48 18.19 -3.19 -29.90
C PHE A 48 19.48 -3.49 -29.12
N GLU A 49 20.18 -2.45 -28.67
CA GLU A 49 21.36 -2.60 -27.81
C GLU A 49 21.03 -3.24 -26.46
N THR A 50 19.95 -2.82 -25.80
CA THR A 50 19.50 -3.38 -24.51
C THR A 50 19.18 -4.88 -24.63
N LEU A 51 18.54 -5.28 -25.74
CA LEU A 51 18.23 -6.70 -26.03
C LEU A 51 19.49 -7.52 -26.29
N LEU A 52 20.46 -6.97 -27.02
CA LEU A 52 21.75 -7.64 -27.28
C LEU A 52 22.61 -7.78 -26.04
N GLN A 53 22.54 -6.81 -25.12
CA GLN A 53 23.32 -6.81 -23.89
C GLN A 53 22.72 -7.70 -22.80
N VAL A 54 21.51 -8.24 -22.99
CA VAL A 54 20.77 -9.00 -21.98
C VAL A 54 20.74 -8.22 -20.66
N ASP A 55 20.40 -6.93 -20.74
CA ASP A 55 20.26 -6.07 -19.56
C ASP A 55 18.95 -6.40 -18.83
N ILE A 56 18.94 -7.58 -18.22
CA ILE A 56 17.87 -8.12 -17.39
C ILE A 56 18.23 -7.80 -15.95
N GLN A 57 17.42 -6.98 -15.30
CA GLN A 57 17.58 -6.75 -13.88
C GLN A 57 17.28 -8.03 -13.10
N HIS A 58 18.21 -8.48 -12.28
CA HIS A 58 18.06 -9.68 -11.46
C HIS A 58 17.51 -9.34 -10.08
N VAL A 59 16.73 -10.27 -9.50
CA VAL A 59 16.26 -10.16 -8.11
C VAL A 59 17.47 -10.09 -7.17
N ALA A 60 17.55 -9.01 -6.41
CA ALA A 60 18.61 -8.78 -5.45
C ALA A 60 18.73 -9.94 -4.45
N GLN A 61 19.98 -10.26 -4.08
CA GLN A 61 20.27 -11.26 -3.04
C GLN A 61 20.32 -10.61 -1.66
N THR A 62 20.76 -9.36 -1.60
CA THR A 62 20.84 -8.58 -0.37
C THR A 62 20.11 -7.24 -0.51
N ARG A 63 19.80 -6.62 0.62
CA ARG A 63 19.02 -5.38 0.65
C ARG A 63 19.78 -4.17 0.10
N GLU A 64 21.09 -4.18 0.15
CA GLU A 64 21.98 -3.14 -0.38
C GLU A 64 21.89 -3.08 -1.91
N GLN A 65 21.55 -4.20 -2.55
CA GLN A 65 21.43 -4.36 -3.99
C GLN A 65 20.00 -4.19 -4.50
N ARG A 66 19.04 -3.96 -3.60
CA ARG A 66 17.62 -3.91 -3.96
C ARG A 66 17.35 -2.85 -5.04
N PHE A 67 16.42 -3.15 -5.92
CA PHE A 67 15.88 -2.26 -6.91
C PHE A 67 15.32 -0.98 -6.28
N LEU A 68 15.77 0.15 -6.81
CA LEU A 68 15.43 1.48 -6.32
C LEU A 68 14.40 2.19 -7.22
N GLY A 69 13.74 1.46 -8.11
CA GLY A 69 12.85 2.08 -9.11
C GLY A 69 13.60 2.74 -10.26
N LYS A 70 14.85 2.34 -10.49
CA LYS A 70 15.80 2.98 -11.41
C LYS A 70 16.33 2.02 -12.45
N VAL A 71 16.38 2.46 -13.69
CA VAL A 71 16.92 1.67 -14.81
C VAL A 71 18.14 2.34 -15.41
N PRO A 72 19.10 1.57 -15.97
CA PRO A 72 20.22 2.14 -16.72
C PRO A 72 19.74 3.09 -17.82
N GLU A 73 20.53 4.12 -18.12
CA GLU A 73 20.16 5.19 -19.06
C GLU A 73 19.67 4.65 -20.42
N LYS A 74 20.38 3.67 -21.00
CA LYS A 74 19.99 3.04 -22.27
C LYS A 74 18.63 2.33 -22.19
N ARG A 75 18.37 1.65 -21.08
CA ARG A 75 17.07 1.00 -20.82
C ARG A 75 15.97 2.04 -20.63
N ALA A 76 16.23 3.14 -19.90
CA ALA A 76 15.29 4.26 -19.81
C ALA A 76 14.96 4.81 -21.21
N HIS A 77 15.97 5.07 -22.02
CA HIS A 77 15.81 5.57 -23.38
C HIS A 77 15.01 4.61 -24.27
N CYS A 78 15.23 3.29 -24.15
CA CYS A 78 14.42 2.29 -24.83
C CYS A 78 12.93 2.34 -24.40
N LEU A 79 12.67 2.47 -23.10
CA LEU A 79 11.33 2.39 -22.53
C LEU A 79 10.50 3.68 -22.66
N GLY A 80 11.13 4.85 -22.82
CA GLY A 80 10.43 6.15 -22.88
C GLY A 80 11.11 7.26 -23.67
N GLY A 81 12.16 6.97 -24.45
CA GLY A 81 12.94 7.97 -25.18
C GLY A 81 13.62 8.99 -24.25
N ASP A 82 13.93 10.17 -24.77
CA ASP A 82 14.57 11.27 -24.02
C ASP A 82 13.80 11.68 -22.75
N ARG A 83 12.47 11.51 -22.78
CA ARG A 83 11.59 11.79 -21.64
C ARG A 83 11.90 10.91 -20.43
N ALA A 84 12.30 9.66 -20.64
CA ALA A 84 12.65 8.75 -19.55
C ALA A 84 14.09 8.91 -19.07
N VAL A 85 14.99 9.44 -19.90
CA VAL A 85 16.40 9.66 -19.53
C VAL A 85 16.57 10.85 -18.59
N THR A 86 15.96 11.98 -18.92
CA THR A 86 16.16 13.25 -18.18
C THR A 86 15.84 13.15 -16.68
N PRO A 87 14.75 12.48 -16.24
CA PRO A 87 14.41 12.33 -14.83
C PRO A 87 15.20 11.25 -14.08
N ASN A 88 16.06 10.46 -14.76
CA ASN A 88 16.76 9.32 -14.14
C ASN A 88 17.63 9.76 -12.95
N GLN A 89 18.17 10.98 -12.99
CA GLN A 89 18.96 11.53 -11.87
C GLN A 89 18.11 12.02 -10.67
N SER A 90 16.79 12.06 -10.80
CA SER A 90 15.89 12.47 -9.71
C SER A 90 15.69 11.32 -8.70
N PRO A 91 15.29 11.60 -7.44
CA PRO A 91 15.02 10.54 -6.46
C PRO A 91 13.71 9.77 -6.73
N TRP A 92 12.97 10.11 -7.79
CA TRP A 92 11.66 9.53 -8.10
C TRP A 92 11.79 8.27 -8.96
N LEU A 93 10.74 7.45 -8.99
CA LEU A 93 10.67 6.25 -9.83
C LEU A 93 10.75 6.62 -11.32
N ASP A 94 11.41 5.78 -12.13
CA ASP A 94 11.57 6.05 -13.57
C ASP A 94 10.35 5.66 -14.40
N TRP A 95 9.66 4.58 -14.02
CA TRP A 95 8.58 4.00 -14.81
C TRP A 95 7.41 4.93 -15.17
N PRO A 96 7.05 5.99 -14.40
CA PRO A 96 6.04 6.96 -14.82
C PRO A 96 6.44 7.80 -16.06
N ASN A 97 7.71 7.75 -16.45
CA ASN A 97 8.24 8.46 -17.61
C ASN A 97 8.39 7.57 -18.86
N PHE A 98 8.07 6.29 -18.76
CA PHE A 98 8.04 5.37 -19.91
C PHE A 98 6.86 5.70 -20.85
N TRP A 99 6.89 5.13 -22.05
CA TRP A 99 5.78 5.28 -22.99
C TRP A 99 4.50 4.66 -22.42
N ALA A 100 3.38 5.38 -22.54
CA ALA A 100 2.03 5.01 -22.13
C ALA A 100 1.80 4.70 -20.64
N THR A 101 2.73 5.07 -19.75
CA THR A 101 2.61 4.83 -18.29
C THR A 101 2.23 6.08 -17.48
N GLY A 102 2.20 7.25 -18.14
CA GLY A 102 1.78 8.52 -17.54
C GLY A 102 0.37 8.91 -17.97
N ASN A 103 0.16 10.21 -18.22
CA ASN A 103 -1.07 10.70 -18.85
C ASN A 103 -0.98 10.58 -20.39
N GLY A 104 -1.98 11.10 -21.12
CA GLY A 104 -2.01 11.03 -22.58
C GLY A 104 -0.78 11.63 -23.29
N SER A 105 0.01 12.49 -22.65
CA SER A 105 1.26 13.01 -23.23
C SER A 105 2.40 11.99 -23.24
N SER A 106 2.25 10.87 -22.51
CA SER A 106 3.21 9.78 -22.51
C SER A 106 3.00 8.79 -23.66
N LEU A 107 1.98 8.98 -24.50
CA LEU A 107 1.76 8.12 -25.66
C LEU A 107 2.81 8.41 -26.74
N PHE A 108 3.28 7.34 -27.39
CA PHE A 108 4.12 7.46 -28.57
C PHE A 108 3.34 8.14 -29.71
N PRO A 109 3.90 9.17 -30.37
CA PRO A 109 3.15 10.04 -31.27
C PRO A 109 2.79 9.42 -32.63
N LEU A 110 3.40 8.29 -33.03
CA LEU A 110 3.22 7.69 -34.36
C LEU A 110 2.45 6.36 -34.29
N ILE A 111 1.16 6.42 -34.64
CA ILE A 111 0.18 5.31 -34.57
C ILE A 111 0.57 4.09 -35.43
N LEU A 112 1.33 4.29 -36.51
CA LEU A 112 1.67 3.23 -37.47
C LEU A 112 2.66 2.19 -36.93
N LEU A 113 3.45 2.54 -35.90
CA LEU A 113 4.42 1.66 -35.23
C LEU A 113 3.87 1.06 -33.93
N ASP A 114 2.70 1.50 -33.47
CA ASP A 114 2.11 1.14 -32.19
C ASP A 114 1.28 -0.16 -32.22
N GLY A 115 0.91 -0.62 -33.42
CA GLY A 115 0.05 -1.80 -33.61
C GLY A 115 0.70 -3.16 -33.34
N THR A 116 1.88 -3.22 -32.74
CA THR A 116 2.62 -4.47 -32.47
C THR A 116 2.87 -4.66 -30.97
N PHE A 117 2.98 -5.91 -30.51
CA PHE A 117 3.32 -6.24 -29.11
C PHE A 117 4.66 -5.62 -28.64
N PHE A 118 5.54 -5.26 -29.59
CA PHE A 118 6.83 -4.61 -29.34
C PHE A 118 6.84 -3.11 -29.66
N GLY A 119 5.66 -2.54 -29.99
CA GLY A 119 5.50 -1.11 -30.22
C GLY A 119 5.87 -0.30 -28.99
N PRO A 120 6.23 0.99 -29.14
CA PRO A 120 6.78 1.78 -28.04
C PRO A 120 5.88 1.84 -26.80
N ASN A 121 4.55 1.97 -26.97
CA ASN A 121 3.62 2.00 -25.83
C ASN A 121 3.56 0.65 -25.10
N ALA A 122 3.40 -0.46 -25.84
CA ALA A 122 3.38 -1.80 -25.25
C ALA A 122 4.69 -2.10 -24.52
N ARG A 123 5.83 -1.69 -25.09
CA ARG A 123 7.15 -1.80 -24.49
C ARG A 123 7.29 -1.00 -23.20
N GLY A 124 6.83 0.26 -23.18
CA GLY A 124 6.85 1.10 -21.97
C GLY A 124 5.99 0.52 -20.84
N ILE A 125 4.78 0.06 -21.15
CA ILE A 125 3.88 -0.60 -20.20
C ILE A 125 4.48 -1.91 -19.67
N ASN A 126 4.96 -2.78 -20.56
CA ASN A 126 5.56 -4.06 -20.18
C ASN A 126 6.83 -3.85 -19.34
N GLY A 127 7.64 -2.84 -19.68
CA GLY A 127 8.79 -2.42 -18.88
C GLY A 127 8.38 -2.00 -17.48
N ALA A 128 7.38 -1.12 -17.34
CA ALA A 128 6.89 -0.71 -16.03
C ALA A 128 6.34 -1.87 -15.20
N LEU A 129 5.57 -2.78 -15.80
CA LEU A 129 5.05 -3.97 -15.12
C LEU A 129 6.19 -4.90 -14.67
N TYR A 130 7.22 -5.06 -15.50
CA TYR A 130 8.42 -5.80 -15.13
C TYR A 130 9.15 -5.19 -13.93
N GLU A 131 9.39 -3.87 -13.94
CA GLU A 131 10.05 -3.17 -12.82
C GLU A 131 9.22 -3.26 -11.52
N LEU A 132 7.89 -3.12 -11.61
CA LEU A 132 6.99 -3.27 -10.45
C LEU A 132 7.00 -4.69 -9.89
N GLU A 133 7.05 -5.71 -10.75
CA GLU A 133 7.10 -7.10 -10.32
C GLU A 133 8.45 -7.46 -9.68
N LEU A 134 9.56 -6.95 -10.23
CA LEU A 134 10.87 -7.06 -9.62
C LEU A 134 10.88 -6.45 -8.22
N GLN A 135 10.37 -5.22 -8.09
CA GLN A 135 10.25 -4.55 -6.80
C GLN A 135 9.41 -5.37 -5.81
N ARG A 136 8.27 -5.93 -6.26
CA ARG A 136 7.39 -6.75 -5.43
C ARG A 136 8.10 -8.00 -4.91
N ILE A 137 8.80 -8.73 -5.78
CA ILE A 137 9.55 -9.94 -5.41
C ILE A 137 10.62 -9.61 -4.37
N GLU A 138 11.35 -8.52 -4.56
CA GLU A 138 12.39 -8.10 -3.62
C GLU A 138 11.82 -7.66 -2.28
N LEU A 139 10.68 -6.94 -2.26
CA LEU A 139 10.00 -6.60 -1.01
C LEU A 139 9.56 -7.85 -0.24
N ILE A 140 9.04 -8.87 -0.93
CA ILE A 140 8.69 -10.15 -0.28
C ILE A 140 9.93 -10.84 0.29
N LYS A 141 11.04 -10.81 -0.46
CA LYS A 141 12.28 -11.49 -0.07
C LYS A 141 13.05 -10.77 1.05
N LEU A 142 13.02 -9.44 1.09
CA LEU A 142 13.94 -8.61 1.87
C LEU A 142 13.23 -7.73 2.92
N ASN A 143 11.90 -7.70 2.94
CA ASN A 143 11.11 -6.79 3.76
C ASN A 143 9.95 -7.46 4.52
N LEU A 144 10.10 -8.71 4.95
CA LEU A 144 9.14 -9.39 5.82
C LEU A 144 9.83 -9.87 7.10
N PHE A 145 9.50 -9.26 8.23
CA PHE A 145 10.09 -9.56 9.54
C PHE A 145 8.98 -9.79 10.57
N ASP A 146 8.85 -11.00 11.09
CA ASP A 146 7.80 -11.36 12.05
C ASP A 146 8.29 -11.25 13.50
N ASN A 147 7.46 -10.63 14.36
CA ASN A 147 7.79 -10.40 15.77
C ASN A 147 7.39 -11.56 16.70
N SER A 148 6.76 -12.60 16.17
CA SER A 148 6.09 -13.64 16.95
C SER A 148 7.02 -14.80 17.30
N GLY A 149 8.34 -14.62 17.18
CA GLY A 149 9.35 -15.64 17.48
C GLY A 149 9.76 -16.52 16.29
N THR A 150 9.11 -16.34 15.13
CA THR A 150 9.39 -17.17 13.94
C THR A 150 10.68 -16.75 13.20
N TYR A 151 11.11 -15.50 13.37
CA TYR A 151 12.15 -14.89 12.54
C TYR A 151 13.51 -15.58 12.63
N GLN A 152 13.90 -16.07 13.81
CA GLN A 152 15.18 -16.78 13.94
C GLN A 152 15.21 -18.04 13.07
N ALA A 153 14.18 -18.89 13.15
CA ALA A 153 14.08 -20.08 12.31
C ALA A 153 13.89 -19.75 10.82
N TYR A 154 13.28 -18.61 10.50
CA TYR A 154 13.25 -18.10 9.12
C TYR A 154 14.65 -17.78 8.57
N ILE A 155 15.57 -17.30 9.40
CA ILE A 155 16.97 -17.03 9.00
C ILE A 155 17.80 -18.32 9.02
N THR A 156 17.77 -19.08 10.11
CA THR A 156 18.69 -20.22 10.33
C THR A 156 18.22 -21.52 9.68
N GLY A 157 16.93 -21.62 9.35
CA GLY A 157 16.30 -22.91 9.04
C GLY A 157 16.11 -23.80 10.27
N ARG A 158 15.49 -24.96 10.04
CA ARG A 158 15.26 -26.02 11.03
C ARG A 158 15.12 -27.37 10.32
N ASP A 159 15.52 -28.46 10.98
CA ASP A 159 15.35 -29.84 10.48
C ASP A 159 15.92 -30.10 9.07
N GLY A 160 17.08 -29.48 8.76
CA GLY A 160 17.73 -29.59 7.45
C GLY A 160 17.02 -28.83 6.32
N LYS A 161 15.98 -28.05 6.62
CA LYS A 161 15.27 -27.19 5.66
C LYS A 161 15.68 -25.74 5.87
N ALA A 162 15.85 -25.01 4.77
CA ALA A 162 16.06 -23.57 4.80
C ALA A 162 14.83 -22.86 5.39
N GLY A 163 15.05 -21.78 6.14
CA GLY A 163 13.96 -21.06 6.80
C GLY A 163 12.84 -20.56 5.87
N PRO A 164 13.14 -19.99 4.69
CA PRO A 164 12.12 -19.53 3.74
C PRO A 164 11.20 -20.62 3.16
N VAL A 165 11.53 -21.90 3.35
CA VAL A 165 10.67 -23.03 2.91
C VAL A 165 9.93 -23.69 4.08
N LEU A 166 10.06 -23.18 5.30
CA LEU A 166 9.30 -23.65 6.45
C LEU A 166 7.82 -23.26 6.29
N GLN A 167 6.93 -24.19 6.61
CA GLN A 167 5.47 -24.02 6.45
C GLN A 167 4.70 -24.08 7.76
N VAL A 168 5.33 -24.56 8.84
CA VAL A 168 4.68 -24.77 10.14
C VAL A 168 5.52 -24.12 11.23
N TRP A 169 4.86 -23.24 11.99
CA TRP A 169 5.45 -22.43 13.04
C TRP A 169 4.85 -22.82 14.39
N PRO A 170 5.63 -23.38 15.32
CA PRO A 170 5.18 -23.70 16.68
C PRO A 170 4.55 -22.50 17.40
N GLU A 171 5.07 -21.31 17.13
CA GLU A 171 4.62 -20.04 17.69
C GLU A 171 3.21 -19.64 17.22
N MET A 172 2.73 -20.24 16.12
CA MET A 172 1.42 -19.96 15.51
C MET A 172 0.37 -21.04 15.79
N GLN A 173 0.65 -21.94 16.73
CA GLN A 173 -0.26 -23.01 17.15
C GLN A 173 -1.17 -22.54 18.29
N LEU A 174 -2.39 -23.08 18.40
CA LEU A 174 -3.27 -22.76 19.52
C LEU A 174 -2.72 -23.36 20.82
N PRO A 175 -2.50 -22.57 21.89
CA PRO A 175 -2.00 -23.11 23.15
C PRO A 175 -3.09 -23.89 23.89
N THR A 176 -4.17 -23.21 24.29
CA THR A 176 -5.40 -23.78 24.85
C THR A 176 -6.56 -22.94 24.31
N HIS A 177 -7.47 -23.54 23.55
CA HIS A 177 -8.56 -22.81 22.89
C HIS A 177 -9.83 -23.68 22.89
N LEU A 178 -11.01 -23.05 22.88
CA LEU A 178 -12.28 -23.79 22.87
C LEU A 178 -12.35 -24.79 21.70
N ASN A 179 -11.83 -24.37 20.54
CA ASN A 179 -11.83 -25.16 19.31
C ASN A 179 -10.60 -26.06 19.15
N TYR A 180 -9.82 -26.31 20.21
CA TYR A 180 -8.59 -27.09 20.13
C TYR A 180 -8.82 -28.52 19.60
N GLN A 181 -9.98 -29.12 19.92
CA GLN A 181 -10.35 -30.46 19.43
C GLN A 181 -10.56 -30.50 17.90
N ASP A 182 -11.01 -29.40 17.32
CA ASP A 182 -11.29 -29.28 15.87
C ASP A 182 -10.04 -29.00 15.04
N VAL A 183 -8.91 -28.73 15.71
CA VAL A 183 -7.60 -28.47 15.11
C VAL A 183 -6.63 -29.63 15.39
N LYS A 184 -6.86 -30.45 16.40
CA LYS A 184 -5.91 -31.51 16.76
C LYS A 184 -5.94 -32.68 15.77
N SER A 185 -4.77 -32.99 15.19
CA SER A 185 -4.55 -34.21 14.39
C SER A 185 -3.30 -34.93 14.87
N GLY A 186 -3.44 -35.77 15.91
CA GLY A 186 -2.31 -36.50 16.48
C GLY A 186 -1.41 -35.56 17.31
N GLN A 187 -0.15 -35.41 16.89
CA GLN A 187 0.84 -34.51 17.51
C GLN A 187 0.88 -33.11 16.87
N GLU A 188 0.23 -32.92 15.72
CA GLU A 188 0.20 -31.66 14.98
C GLU A 188 -1.18 -31.02 15.03
N GLN A 189 -1.21 -29.70 14.89
CA GLN A 189 -2.43 -28.91 14.79
C GLN A 189 -2.67 -28.55 13.32
N VAL A 190 -3.77 -29.07 12.80
CA VAL A 190 -4.23 -28.91 11.42
C VAL A 190 -5.71 -28.58 11.45
N CYS A 191 -6.08 -27.38 11.04
CA CYS A 191 -7.48 -26.94 11.04
C CYS A 191 -8.32 -27.77 10.07
N ARG A 192 -9.56 -28.12 10.48
CA ARG A 192 -10.46 -29.00 9.72
C ARG A 192 -11.92 -28.58 9.89
N GLY A 193 -12.80 -29.23 9.12
CA GLY A 193 -14.25 -29.09 9.25
C GLY A 193 -14.72 -27.67 8.97
N ASP A 194 -15.57 -27.14 9.84
CA ASP A 194 -16.15 -25.81 9.67
C ASP A 194 -15.10 -24.68 9.79
N LEU A 195 -13.99 -24.91 10.50
CA LEU A 195 -12.92 -23.92 10.69
C LEU A 195 -12.20 -23.54 9.39
N ILE A 196 -12.21 -24.43 8.39
CA ILE A 196 -11.62 -24.17 7.06
C ILE A 196 -12.67 -23.90 5.99
N ARG A 197 -13.96 -23.99 6.36
CA ARG A 197 -15.09 -23.75 5.45
C ARG A 197 -15.62 -22.32 5.55
N PHE A 198 -15.53 -21.74 6.74
CA PHE A 198 -16.02 -20.40 7.04
C PHE A 198 -14.95 -19.57 7.74
N ARG A 199 -15.04 -18.24 7.60
CA ARG A 199 -14.21 -17.34 8.39
C ARG A 199 -14.66 -17.39 9.84
N THR A 200 -13.71 -17.58 10.75
CA THR A 200 -13.98 -17.52 12.19
C THR A 200 -13.96 -16.06 12.65
N VAL A 201 -14.75 -15.74 13.68
CA VAL A 201 -14.83 -14.36 14.21
C VAL A 201 -13.46 -13.87 14.68
N THR A 202 -12.64 -14.74 15.26
CA THR A 202 -11.29 -14.38 15.73
C THR A 202 -10.21 -14.48 14.66
N GLY A 203 -10.57 -14.85 13.42
CA GLY A 203 -9.64 -15.01 12.30
C GLY A 203 -8.71 -16.23 12.38
N ILE A 204 -8.92 -17.13 13.35
CA ILE A 204 -8.15 -18.37 13.44
C ILE A 204 -8.44 -19.31 12.26
N CYS A 205 -7.51 -20.23 11.99
CA CYS A 205 -7.65 -21.32 11.03
C CYS A 205 -7.82 -20.92 9.55
N ASN A 206 -7.44 -19.68 9.20
CA ASN A 206 -7.32 -19.28 7.81
C ASN A 206 -6.06 -19.91 7.17
N ASP A 207 -4.93 -19.89 7.87
CA ASP A 207 -3.83 -20.81 7.59
C ASP A 207 -4.13 -22.15 8.28
N ILE A 208 -4.15 -23.22 7.48
CA ILE A 208 -4.55 -24.56 7.90
C ILE A 208 -3.53 -25.17 8.88
N TYR A 209 -2.26 -24.82 8.77
CA TYR A 209 -1.16 -25.35 9.59
C TYR A 209 -0.70 -24.38 10.67
N ASN A 210 -1.08 -23.10 10.57
CA ASN A 210 -0.71 -22.05 11.52
C ASN A 210 -1.98 -21.36 12.03
N PRO A 211 -2.79 -22.03 12.89
CA PRO A 211 -4.12 -21.56 13.25
C PRO A 211 -4.21 -20.13 13.77
N LEU A 212 -3.15 -19.60 14.42
CA LEU A 212 -3.12 -18.23 14.94
C LEU A 212 -2.78 -17.18 13.88
N MET A 213 -2.30 -17.57 12.69
CA MET A 213 -1.86 -16.62 11.67
C MET A 213 -2.98 -15.62 11.33
N GLY A 214 -2.67 -14.33 11.45
CA GLY A 214 -3.59 -13.23 11.13
C GLY A 214 -4.83 -13.12 12.04
N SER A 215 -4.92 -13.94 13.09
CA SER A 215 -6.00 -13.84 14.08
C SER A 215 -5.87 -12.58 14.95
N THR A 216 -6.93 -12.27 15.68
CA THR A 216 -6.93 -11.17 16.65
C THR A 216 -5.85 -11.37 17.72
N HIS A 217 -5.24 -10.27 18.18
CA HIS A 217 -4.15 -10.19 19.17
C HIS A 217 -2.78 -10.70 18.72
N GLN A 218 -2.60 -11.07 17.45
CA GLN A 218 -1.27 -11.33 16.90
C GLN A 218 -0.41 -10.06 16.87
N LEU A 219 0.91 -10.24 16.96
CA LEU A 219 1.85 -9.12 16.89
C LEU A 219 1.93 -8.58 15.46
N PHE A 220 2.07 -7.25 15.32
CA PHE A 220 2.38 -6.67 14.03
C PHE A 220 3.77 -7.10 13.58
N ALA A 221 3.87 -7.60 12.35
CA ALA A 221 5.14 -7.75 11.65
C ALA A 221 5.75 -6.36 11.31
N ARG A 222 6.96 -6.38 10.74
CA ARG A 222 7.67 -5.21 10.23
C ARG A 222 8.07 -5.42 8.79
N ASN A 223 8.17 -4.32 8.04
CA ASN A 223 8.76 -4.31 6.70
C ASN A 223 10.18 -3.76 6.64
N VAL A 224 10.78 -3.53 7.81
CA VAL A 224 12.14 -3.02 7.98
C VAL A 224 12.85 -3.84 9.06
N GLN A 225 14.17 -3.94 8.96
CA GLN A 225 15.00 -4.72 9.88
C GLN A 225 14.85 -4.21 11.31
N PHE A 226 14.79 -5.14 12.27
CA PHE A 226 14.51 -4.83 13.67
C PHE A 226 15.47 -3.82 14.31
N ASP A 227 16.75 -3.88 13.97
CA ASP A 227 17.80 -2.95 14.41
C ASP A 227 17.60 -1.50 13.93
N THR A 228 16.71 -1.28 12.97
CA THR A 228 16.37 0.05 12.43
C THR A 228 14.96 0.53 12.78
N THR A 229 14.15 -0.27 13.50
CA THR A 229 12.75 0.07 13.81
C THR A 229 12.56 1.15 14.88
N PHE A 230 13.56 1.33 15.76
CA PHE A 230 13.55 2.32 16.85
C PHE A 230 14.87 3.11 16.87
N PRO A 231 15.10 3.99 15.88
CA PRO A 231 16.38 4.70 15.74
C PRO A 231 16.66 5.68 16.87
N ASP A 232 15.64 6.11 17.62
CA ASP A 232 15.74 6.96 18.82
C ASP A 232 16.44 6.26 19.98
N LEU A 233 16.37 4.92 20.05
CA LEU A 233 17.07 4.14 21.07
C LEU A 233 18.59 4.06 20.84
N GLY A 234 19.06 4.41 19.63
CA GLY A 234 20.49 4.43 19.31
C GLY A 234 21.19 3.08 19.50
N LEU A 235 20.47 1.95 19.35
CA LEU A 235 21.01 0.62 19.66
C LEU A 235 22.12 0.18 18.69
N HIS A 236 22.06 0.62 17.44
CA HIS A 236 23.02 0.24 16.40
C HIS A 236 23.88 1.42 15.94
N GLU A 237 25.13 1.17 15.55
CA GLU A 237 26.06 2.22 15.12
C GLU A 237 25.50 3.05 13.96
N LEU A 238 24.92 2.40 12.94
CA LEU A 238 24.29 3.11 11.81
C LEU A 238 23.17 4.04 12.27
N THR A 239 22.36 3.63 13.25
CA THR A 239 21.27 4.47 13.77
C THR A 239 21.81 5.68 14.52
N ARG A 240 22.85 5.49 15.35
CA ARG A 240 23.52 6.59 16.06
C ARG A 240 24.19 7.56 15.09
N ASN A 241 24.95 7.06 14.12
CA ASN A 241 25.66 7.89 13.14
C ASN A 241 24.68 8.66 12.25
N ARG A 242 23.56 8.04 11.85
CA ARG A 242 22.57 8.68 10.98
C ARG A 242 21.70 9.68 11.74
N HIS A 243 21.26 9.37 12.94
CA HIS A 243 20.24 10.16 13.63
C HIS A 243 20.79 11.00 14.79
N GLY A 244 21.84 10.54 15.48
CA GLY A 244 22.35 11.17 16.69
C GLY A 244 21.24 11.36 17.73
N GLU A 245 21.23 12.48 18.42
CA GLU A 245 20.21 12.83 19.42
C GLU A 245 19.03 13.61 18.83
N ARG A 246 18.79 13.51 17.52
CA ARG A 246 17.78 14.32 16.82
C ARG A 246 16.35 13.78 16.92
N LEU A 247 16.18 12.55 17.42
CA LEU A 247 14.90 11.86 17.47
C LEU A 247 14.58 11.45 18.90
N ALA A 248 13.36 11.78 19.33
CA ALA A 248 12.70 11.20 20.50
C ALA A 248 11.19 11.37 20.32
N LEU A 249 10.38 10.77 21.21
CA LEU A 249 8.92 10.82 21.11
C LEU A 249 8.36 12.26 21.02
N LEU A 250 8.96 13.23 21.72
CA LEU A 250 8.59 14.65 21.69
C LEU A 250 9.66 15.54 21.03
N LYS A 251 10.56 14.95 20.24
CA LYS A 251 11.67 15.66 19.59
C LYS A 251 11.83 15.22 18.12
N PRO A 252 11.61 16.12 17.15
CA PRO A 252 11.06 17.47 17.28
C PRO A 252 9.62 17.49 17.83
N ASP A 253 9.19 18.65 18.35
CA ASP A 253 7.89 18.81 19.01
C ASP A 253 6.70 18.49 18.06
N PRO A 254 5.86 17.48 18.38
CA PRO A 254 4.80 17.03 17.48
C PRO A 254 3.71 18.08 17.19
N GLN A 255 3.36 18.91 18.18
CA GLN A 255 2.37 19.98 17.96
C GLN A 255 2.93 21.06 17.05
N VAL A 256 4.20 21.43 17.23
CA VAL A 256 4.83 22.42 16.34
C VAL A 256 4.91 21.90 14.90
N ILE A 257 5.25 20.61 14.70
CA ILE A 257 5.21 19.98 13.37
C ILE A 257 3.80 20.06 12.78
N SER A 258 2.79 19.67 13.57
CA SER A 258 1.39 19.71 13.14
C SER A 258 0.93 21.12 12.73
N ARG A 259 1.28 22.13 13.53
CA ARG A 259 0.91 23.52 13.28
C ARG A 259 1.64 24.15 12.11
N LYS A 260 2.94 23.87 11.94
CA LYS A 260 3.75 24.49 10.89
C LYS A 260 3.63 23.78 9.53
N ILE A 261 3.45 22.46 9.49
CA ILE A 261 3.64 21.67 8.26
C ILE A 261 2.37 20.89 7.84
N LEU A 262 1.52 20.48 8.80
CA LEU A 262 0.34 19.66 8.49
C LEU A 262 -0.97 20.47 8.46
N THR A 263 -0.99 21.64 9.08
CA THR A 263 -2.15 22.52 9.08
C THR A 263 -2.42 22.99 7.65
N ARG A 264 -3.64 22.72 7.17
CA ARG A 264 -4.10 23.18 5.86
C ARG A 264 -4.41 24.68 5.93
N MET A 265 -3.38 25.51 5.73
CA MET A 265 -3.53 26.96 5.68
C MET A 265 -4.44 27.36 4.51
N GLN A 266 -5.23 28.41 4.71
CA GLN A 266 -6.11 28.98 3.69
C GLN A 266 -5.90 30.50 3.66
N SER A 267 -5.56 31.02 2.49
CA SER A 267 -5.43 32.46 2.24
C SER A 267 -6.78 33.19 2.36
N HIS A 268 -7.87 32.51 1.99
CA HIS A 268 -9.26 33.02 2.06
C HIS A 268 -10.16 31.99 2.76
N PRO A 269 -10.08 31.84 4.09
CA PRO A 269 -10.82 30.80 4.82
C PRO A 269 -12.35 30.96 4.72
N ASP A 270 -12.83 32.19 4.55
CA ASP A 270 -14.23 32.55 4.30
C ASP A 270 -14.77 32.03 2.96
N LYS A 271 -13.93 32.00 1.92
CA LYS A 271 -14.27 31.44 0.60
C LYS A 271 -14.18 29.92 0.57
N CYS A 272 -13.28 29.34 1.37
CA CYS A 272 -13.13 27.89 1.43
C CYS A 272 -14.21 27.24 2.29
N GLN A 273 -14.61 27.90 3.39
CA GLN A 273 -15.53 27.38 4.41
C GLN A 273 -15.20 25.94 4.83
N ASN A 274 -13.96 25.69 5.28
CA ASN A 274 -13.51 24.32 5.65
C ASN A 274 -13.66 23.27 4.52
N GLY A 275 -13.75 23.69 3.26
CA GLY A 275 -13.96 22.84 2.11
C GLY A 275 -15.43 22.62 1.71
N TYR A 276 -16.38 23.21 2.44
CA TYR A 276 -17.81 23.20 2.05
C TYR A 276 -18.10 24.13 0.87
N GLY A 277 -17.21 25.09 0.59
CA GLY A 277 -17.42 26.12 -0.42
C GLY A 277 -18.55 27.08 -0.07
N LEU A 278 -19.08 27.78 -1.08
CA LEU A 278 -20.12 28.80 -0.93
C LEU A 278 -21.43 28.29 -1.55
N LEU A 279 -22.44 28.07 -0.72
CA LEU A 279 -23.74 27.52 -1.13
C LEU A 279 -24.45 28.34 -2.22
N ASN A 280 -24.40 29.66 -2.12
CA ASN A 280 -25.12 30.57 -3.03
C ASN A 280 -24.26 31.10 -4.19
N SER A 281 -22.94 30.83 -4.16
CA SER A 281 -21.96 31.34 -5.14
C SER A 281 -20.81 30.34 -5.31
N PRO A 282 -21.08 29.10 -5.74
CA PRO A 282 -20.09 28.02 -5.79
C PRO A 282 -18.90 28.32 -6.73
N GLU A 283 -19.10 29.18 -7.72
CA GLU A 283 -18.05 29.70 -8.62
C GLU A 283 -17.03 30.61 -7.93
N GLU A 284 -17.42 31.26 -6.83
CA GLU A 284 -16.53 32.10 -6.01
C GLU A 284 -15.81 31.32 -4.91
N ALA A 285 -16.21 30.05 -4.70
CA ALA A 285 -15.63 29.19 -3.67
C ALA A 285 -14.17 28.83 -4.02
N GLU A 286 -13.25 29.16 -3.12
CA GLU A 286 -11.82 29.03 -3.33
C GLU A 286 -11.16 28.40 -2.11
N CYS A 287 -10.34 27.37 -2.33
CA CYS A 287 -9.48 26.79 -1.31
C CYS A 287 -8.05 26.62 -1.88
N ASP A 288 -7.04 26.82 -1.05
CA ASP A 288 -5.62 26.76 -1.47
C ASP A 288 -5.16 25.34 -1.87
N TYR A 289 -5.94 24.30 -1.58
CA TYR A 289 -5.58 22.92 -1.90
C TYR A 289 -6.06 22.51 -3.29
N LYS A 290 -5.27 21.65 -3.95
CA LYS A 290 -5.62 21.06 -5.24
C LYS A 290 -6.67 19.96 -5.05
N LYS A 291 -7.80 20.08 -5.76
CA LYS A 291 -8.82 19.02 -5.82
C LYS A 291 -8.27 17.80 -6.57
N ALA A 292 -8.64 16.60 -6.14
CA ALA A 292 -8.38 15.36 -6.86
C ALA A 292 -9.65 14.96 -7.63
N PRO A 293 -9.80 15.35 -8.92
CA PRO A 293 -11.06 15.15 -9.66
C PRO A 293 -11.41 13.68 -9.89
N THR A 294 -10.42 12.79 -9.78
CA THR A 294 -10.57 11.34 -9.94
C THR A 294 -10.96 10.63 -8.64
N PHE A 295 -10.98 11.31 -7.49
CA PHE A 295 -11.19 10.70 -6.17
C PHE A 295 -12.31 11.40 -5.41
N ASN A 296 -13.39 10.69 -5.11
CA ASN A 296 -14.54 11.25 -4.39
C ASN A 296 -14.46 10.94 -2.88
N VAL A 297 -15.36 11.54 -2.09
CA VAL A 297 -15.40 11.36 -0.63
C VAL A 297 -15.77 9.93 -0.22
N LEU A 298 -16.52 9.19 -1.03
CA LEU A 298 -16.86 7.79 -0.75
C LEU A 298 -15.60 6.91 -0.73
N ALA A 299 -14.63 7.20 -1.59
CA ALA A 299 -13.35 6.49 -1.60
C ALA A 299 -12.53 6.78 -0.32
N ALA A 300 -12.67 7.98 0.28
CA ALA A 300 -12.07 8.30 1.58
C ALA A 300 -12.74 7.53 2.74
N PHE A 301 -14.08 7.43 2.74
CA PHE A 301 -14.79 6.60 3.72
C PHE A 301 -14.50 5.12 3.55
N TRP A 302 -14.37 4.65 2.31
CA TRP A 302 -14.01 3.27 2.02
C TRP A 302 -12.66 2.89 2.63
N ILE A 303 -11.62 3.70 2.44
CA ILE A 303 -10.29 3.35 2.98
C ILE A 303 -10.26 3.39 4.51
N GLN A 304 -11.03 4.27 5.15
CA GLN A 304 -11.20 4.23 6.61
C GLN A 304 -11.95 2.96 7.04
N PHE A 305 -13.01 2.60 6.34
CA PHE A 305 -13.77 1.37 6.59
C PHE A 305 -12.90 0.11 6.46
N MET A 306 -12.00 0.08 5.46
CA MET A 306 -10.98 -0.97 5.33
C MET A 306 -9.95 -0.94 6.47
N THR A 307 -9.53 0.24 6.90
CA THR A 307 -8.56 0.37 8.01
C THR A 307 -9.11 -0.23 9.31
N HIS A 308 -10.41 -0.04 9.58
CA HIS A 308 -11.07 -0.65 10.73
C HIS A 308 -11.19 -2.19 10.62
N ASP A 309 -11.14 -2.74 9.40
CA ASP A 309 -11.12 -4.19 9.16
C ASP A 309 -9.72 -4.77 9.37
N TRP A 310 -8.68 -4.07 8.91
CA TRP A 310 -7.33 -4.64 8.82
C TRP A 310 -6.50 -4.50 10.10
N PHE A 311 -6.60 -3.38 10.82
CA PHE A 311 -5.75 -3.18 11.98
C PHE A 311 -6.24 -2.17 13.02
N SER A 312 -5.92 -2.44 14.28
CA SER A 312 -6.06 -1.51 15.41
C SER A 312 -4.96 -1.75 16.43
N HIS A 313 -4.31 -0.67 16.88
CA HIS A 313 -3.43 -0.70 18.06
C HIS A 313 -4.21 -0.39 19.36
N VAL A 314 -5.50 -0.02 19.25
CA VAL A 314 -6.30 0.36 20.40
C VAL A 314 -6.86 -0.89 21.05
N ASP A 315 -6.52 -1.06 22.32
CA ASP A 315 -7.15 -2.06 23.17
C ASP A 315 -8.43 -1.49 23.79
N GLU A 316 -9.58 -1.96 23.31
CA GLU A 316 -10.89 -1.58 23.85
C GLU A 316 -11.16 -2.17 25.26
N GLU A 317 -10.31 -3.07 25.74
CA GLU A 317 -10.39 -3.68 27.07
C GLU A 317 -9.55 -2.94 28.12
N SER A 318 -8.64 -2.05 27.68
CA SER A 318 -7.75 -1.36 28.60
C SER A 318 -8.52 -0.46 29.58
N SER A 319 -8.37 -0.75 30.87
CA SER A 319 -9.00 -0.02 31.97
C SER A 319 -8.11 1.06 32.59
N GLN A 320 -6.87 1.23 32.10
CA GLN A 320 -5.90 2.18 32.65
C GLN A 320 -5.30 3.08 31.56
N PRO A 321 -5.86 4.29 31.36
CA PRO A 321 -5.23 5.26 30.49
C PRO A 321 -4.07 5.93 31.23
N GLU A 322 -2.85 5.51 30.95
CA GLU A 322 -1.70 6.37 31.19
C GLU A 322 -1.74 7.53 30.20
N TRP A 323 -1.57 8.76 30.68
CA TRP A 323 -1.63 9.96 29.86
C TRP A 323 -0.25 10.59 29.71
N MET A 324 0.12 10.92 28.48
CA MET A 324 1.36 11.64 28.17
C MET A 324 1.06 12.99 27.49
N LYS A 325 1.97 13.95 27.66
CA LYS A 325 1.92 15.23 26.95
C LYS A 325 2.15 15.00 25.45
N VAL A 326 1.59 15.87 24.60
CA VAL A 326 1.71 15.75 23.14
C VAL A 326 2.59 16.81 22.48
N GLY A 327 3.34 17.61 23.26
CA GLY A 327 4.25 18.65 22.75
C GLY A 327 3.82 20.05 23.18
N CYS A 328 4.04 21.05 22.30
CA CYS A 328 3.93 22.48 22.56
C CYS A 328 4.93 22.99 23.63
N ALA A 329 6.15 22.47 23.61
CA ALA A 329 7.21 22.90 24.53
C ALA A 329 8.36 23.60 23.81
N THR A 330 8.80 23.05 22.68
CA THR A 330 10.01 23.50 21.99
C THR A 330 9.80 23.67 20.49
N GLN A 331 10.66 24.44 19.85
CA GLN A 331 10.79 24.52 18.39
C GLN A 331 12.27 24.46 17.99
N ARG A 332 12.53 24.21 16.70
CA ARG A 332 13.87 24.29 16.15
C ARG A 332 14.02 25.52 15.27
N VAL A 333 15.02 26.35 15.60
CA VAL A 333 15.44 27.53 14.83
C VAL A 333 16.91 27.33 14.51
N GLU A 334 17.28 27.38 13.22
CA GLU A 334 18.66 27.15 12.75
C GLU A 334 19.27 25.84 13.30
N ASN A 335 18.49 24.76 13.29
CA ASN A 335 18.83 23.45 13.86
C ASN A 335 19.07 23.40 15.38
N SER A 336 18.93 24.49 16.11
CA SER A 336 18.99 24.51 17.58
C SER A 336 17.59 24.41 18.18
N GLU A 337 17.44 23.62 19.24
CA GLU A 337 16.17 23.50 19.98
C GLU A 337 16.05 24.63 21.00
N GLN A 338 14.90 25.31 20.98
CA GLN A 338 14.60 26.44 21.84
C GLN A 338 13.19 26.29 22.43
N PRO A 339 12.94 26.72 23.68
CA PRO A 339 11.61 26.72 24.25
C PRO A 339 10.70 27.71 23.50
N LEU A 340 9.40 27.40 23.41
CA LEU A 340 8.40 28.32 22.88
C LEU A 340 8.04 29.40 23.91
N THR A 341 7.86 30.65 23.46
CA THR A 341 7.26 31.71 24.29
C THR A 341 5.73 31.62 24.31
N ALA A 342 5.07 32.32 25.23
CA ALA A 342 3.61 32.36 25.30
C ALA A 342 2.97 32.97 24.03
N GLU A 343 3.64 33.96 23.44
CA GLU A 343 3.24 34.59 22.18
C GLU A 343 3.33 33.59 21.03
N GLU A 344 4.42 32.81 20.95
CA GLU A 344 4.61 31.80 19.91
C GLU A 344 3.61 30.65 20.03
N ILE A 345 3.33 30.19 21.26
CA ILE A 345 2.29 29.20 21.53
C ILE A 345 0.94 29.70 21.00
N THR A 346 0.60 30.95 21.30
CA THR A 346 -0.65 31.59 20.88
C THR A 346 -0.71 31.73 19.35
N GLN A 347 0.37 32.21 18.74
CA GLN A 347 0.46 32.42 17.29
C GLN A 347 0.36 31.10 16.51
N LEU A 348 0.99 30.04 16.99
CA LEU A 348 0.88 28.71 16.39
C LEU A 348 -0.46 28.03 16.70
N GLY A 349 -1.20 28.51 17.70
CA GLY A 349 -2.39 27.85 18.21
C GLY A 349 -2.08 26.50 18.86
N CYS A 350 -0.88 26.32 19.42
CA CYS A 350 -0.52 25.09 20.11
C CYS A 350 -1.24 24.99 21.48
N ARG A 351 -1.41 23.77 22.00
CA ARG A 351 -2.17 23.48 23.22
C ARG A 351 -1.29 22.72 24.23
N PRO A 352 -0.59 23.42 25.14
CA PRO A 352 0.42 22.80 26.03
C PRO A 352 -0.17 21.87 27.10
N SER A 353 -1.48 22.00 27.37
CA SER A 353 -2.20 21.14 28.31
C SER A 353 -2.70 19.84 27.69
N ASP A 354 -2.67 19.71 26.37
CA ASP A 354 -3.17 18.51 25.68
C ASP A 354 -2.37 17.27 26.08
N ARG A 355 -3.12 16.18 26.25
CA ARG A 355 -2.59 14.86 26.55
C ARG A 355 -3.26 13.81 25.69
N ILE A 356 -2.56 12.71 25.48
CA ILE A 356 -3.06 11.52 24.81
C ILE A 356 -2.76 10.28 25.65
N ASN A 357 -3.54 9.23 25.46
CA ASN A 357 -3.23 7.92 26.02
C ASN A 357 -1.89 7.42 25.47
N VAL A 358 -1.06 6.86 26.36
CA VAL A 358 0.14 6.13 25.96
C VAL A 358 -0.28 4.91 25.15
N ALA A 359 0.35 4.71 23.99
CA ALA A 359 0.04 3.56 23.15
C ALA A 359 0.47 2.26 23.85
N PRO A 360 -0.37 1.21 23.82
CA PRO A 360 -0.03 -0.06 24.45
C PRO A 360 1.17 -0.71 23.76
N VAL A 361 2.10 -1.22 24.56
CA VAL A 361 3.26 -1.99 24.10
C VAL A 361 3.10 -3.41 24.63
N ALA A 362 3.23 -4.40 23.75
CA ALA A 362 3.04 -5.80 24.10
C ALA A 362 4.29 -6.41 24.78
N ASP A 363 5.46 -5.99 24.31
CA ASP A 363 6.76 -6.37 24.88
C ASP A 363 7.78 -5.28 24.52
N ASP A 364 8.42 -4.71 25.54
CA ASP A 364 9.52 -3.73 25.45
C ASP A 364 10.81 -4.23 26.11
N THR A 365 10.85 -5.49 26.54
CA THR A 365 12.07 -6.09 27.07
C THR A 365 13.14 -6.12 25.96
N PRO A 366 14.44 -5.98 26.29
CA PRO A 366 15.50 -6.05 25.29
C PRO A 366 15.43 -7.36 24.50
N PRO A 367 15.36 -7.32 23.16
CA PRO A 367 15.26 -8.53 22.35
C PRO A 367 16.57 -9.31 22.40
N GLU A 368 16.47 -10.63 22.38
CA GLU A 368 17.62 -11.51 22.22
C GLU A 368 18.27 -11.32 20.84
N SER A 369 19.57 -11.62 20.76
CA SER A 369 20.31 -11.62 19.51
C SER A 369 20.84 -13.01 19.16
N PHE A 370 21.02 -13.26 17.88
CA PHE A 370 21.59 -14.50 17.37
C PHE A 370 22.54 -14.24 16.19
N MET A 371 23.46 -15.17 15.96
CA MET A 371 24.45 -15.10 14.88
C MET A 371 24.10 -16.07 13.75
N HIS A 372 24.21 -15.62 12.50
CA HIS A 372 24.11 -16.47 11.32
C HIS A 372 24.96 -15.89 10.18
N ASN A 373 25.81 -16.69 9.54
CA ASN A 373 26.74 -16.26 8.47
C ASN A 373 27.52 -14.98 8.81
N ASP A 374 28.14 -14.93 9.99
CA ASP A 374 28.92 -13.79 10.51
C ASP A 374 28.14 -12.47 10.68
N GLN A 375 26.80 -12.53 10.64
CA GLN A 375 25.92 -11.41 10.90
C GLN A 375 25.13 -11.62 12.20
N THR A 376 24.98 -10.55 12.98
CA THR A 376 24.13 -10.52 14.17
C THR A 376 22.73 -10.05 13.80
N TYR A 377 21.71 -10.76 14.30
CA TYR A 377 20.30 -10.46 14.11
C TYR A 377 19.62 -10.31 15.48
N LEU A 378 18.49 -9.60 15.50
CA LEU A 378 17.56 -9.60 16.63
C LEU A 378 16.45 -10.62 16.39
N THR A 379 15.96 -11.25 17.45
CA THR A 379 14.82 -12.20 17.37
C THR A 379 13.49 -11.50 17.10
N ARG A 380 13.36 -10.24 17.53
CA ARG A 380 12.20 -9.36 17.30
C ARG A 380 12.59 -7.88 17.35
N ALA A 381 11.65 -7.00 17.05
CA ALA A 381 11.82 -5.56 17.24
C ALA A 381 11.97 -5.20 18.74
N PRO A 382 12.72 -4.14 19.09
CA PRO A 382 12.86 -3.65 20.47
C PRO A 382 11.55 -3.42 21.21
N LYS A 383 10.52 -2.91 20.53
CA LYS A 383 9.15 -2.85 21.03
C LYS A 383 8.19 -3.48 20.04
N THR A 384 7.25 -4.27 20.55
CA THR A 384 6.21 -4.94 19.76
C THR A 384 4.82 -4.44 20.15
N THR A 385 3.88 -4.53 19.21
CA THR A 385 2.49 -4.11 19.40
C THR A 385 1.56 -5.18 18.84
N ARG A 386 0.40 -5.36 19.48
CA ARG A 386 -0.64 -6.29 19.03
C ARG A 386 -1.58 -5.60 18.05
N ASN A 387 -2.08 -6.37 17.09
CA ASN A 387 -3.28 -6.03 16.37
C ASN A 387 -4.49 -6.48 17.18
N HIS A 388 -5.37 -5.56 17.58
CA HIS A 388 -6.57 -5.87 18.37
C HIS A 388 -7.80 -6.22 17.49
N VAL A 389 -7.61 -6.31 16.18
CA VAL A 389 -8.58 -6.89 15.23
C VAL A 389 -7.91 -8.01 14.42
N THR A 390 -8.68 -8.69 13.56
CA THR A 390 -8.12 -9.68 12.63
C THR A 390 -7.30 -8.97 11.55
N ALA A 391 -6.17 -9.54 11.13
CA ALA A 391 -5.36 -8.98 10.05
C ALA A 391 -5.87 -9.41 8.66
N TRP A 392 -6.80 -10.36 8.61
CA TRP A 392 -7.39 -10.85 7.38
C TRP A 392 -8.36 -9.84 6.79
N TRP A 393 -8.53 -9.88 5.47
CA TRP A 393 -9.62 -9.17 4.83
C TRP A 393 -10.91 -9.99 4.95
N ASP A 394 -11.58 -9.85 6.10
CA ASP A 394 -12.73 -10.67 6.48
C ASP A 394 -14.00 -9.86 6.82
N ALA A 395 -13.96 -8.54 6.66
CA ALA A 395 -15.03 -7.63 7.01
C ALA A 395 -15.38 -7.68 8.51
N SER A 396 -14.37 -7.83 9.37
CA SER A 396 -14.49 -7.77 10.83
C SER A 396 -15.14 -6.46 11.31
N GLN A 397 -14.99 -5.36 10.56
CA GLN A 397 -15.72 -4.11 10.82
C GLN A 397 -17.25 -4.28 10.80
N LEU A 398 -17.78 -5.29 10.09
CA LEU A 398 -19.21 -5.63 10.07
C LEU A 398 -19.56 -6.81 10.98
N TYR A 399 -18.66 -7.79 11.09
CA TYR A 399 -18.96 -9.08 11.73
C TYR A 399 -18.39 -9.24 13.15
N GLY A 400 -17.49 -8.34 13.56
CA GLY A 400 -16.66 -8.47 14.76
C GLY A 400 -15.36 -9.24 14.47
N TYR A 401 -14.41 -9.09 15.39
CA TYR A 401 -13.08 -9.71 15.40
C TYR A 401 -12.82 -10.50 16.70
N ASP A 402 -13.75 -10.53 17.63
CA ASP A 402 -13.71 -11.27 18.88
C ASP A 402 -15.13 -11.52 19.43
N GLU A 403 -15.26 -12.22 20.55
CA GLU A 403 -16.57 -12.50 21.15
C GLU A 403 -17.32 -11.20 21.50
N ARG A 404 -16.64 -10.20 22.09
CA ARG A 404 -17.24 -8.94 22.54
C ARG A 404 -17.75 -8.08 21.39
N SER A 405 -16.98 -7.94 20.32
CA SER A 405 -17.36 -7.20 19.11
C SER A 405 -18.46 -7.93 18.33
N SER A 406 -18.45 -9.26 18.29
CA SER A 406 -19.51 -10.04 17.64
C SER A 406 -20.88 -9.81 18.29
N GLN A 407 -20.94 -9.59 19.61
CA GLN A 407 -22.17 -9.27 20.33
C GLN A 407 -22.77 -7.90 19.94
N ARG A 408 -21.97 -6.99 19.37
CA ARG A 408 -22.44 -5.68 18.88
C ARG A 408 -23.19 -5.81 17.56
N VAL A 409 -23.00 -6.91 16.83
CA VAL A 409 -23.66 -7.16 15.55
C VAL A 409 -25.11 -7.55 15.78
N GLN A 410 -26.01 -6.59 15.57
CA GLN A 410 -27.44 -6.83 15.68
C GLN A 410 -27.93 -7.68 14.49
N ARG A 411 -28.49 -8.85 14.78
CA ARG A 411 -29.07 -9.75 13.77
C ARG A 411 -30.54 -9.42 13.52
N ASN A 412 -31.02 -9.68 12.31
CA ASN A 412 -32.43 -9.50 11.99
C ASN A 412 -33.26 -10.53 12.77
N PRO A 413 -34.24 -10.11 13.60
CA PRO A 413 -35.04 -11.03 14.41
C PRO A 413 -35.85 -12.06 13.60
N ARG A 414 -36.14 -11.79 12.32
CA ARG A 414 -36.88 -12.69 11.43
C ARG A 414 -35.98 -13.63 10.64
N ASP A 415 -34.69 -13.32 10.55
CA ASP A 415 -33.70 -14.09 9.81
C ASP A 415 -32.31 -13.88 10.46
N PRO A 416 -31.94 -14.72 11.44
CA PRO A 416 -30.68 -14.59 12.17
C PRO A 416 -29.42 -14.66 11.30
N ALA A 417 -29.52 -15.17 10.06
CA ALA A 417 -28.41 -15.15 9.11
C ALA A 417 -28.13 -13.73 8.57
N LYS A 418 -29.09 -12.82 8.63
CA LYS A 418 -28.96 -11.44 8.17
C LYS A 418 -28.60 -10.47 9.30
N ILE A 419 -27.87 -9.42 8.96
CA ILE A 419 -27.65 -8.26 9.83
C ILE A 419 -28.94 -7.41 9.84
N LEU A 420 -29.26 -6.84 10.99
CA LEU A 420 -30.38 -5.91 11.12
C LEU A 420 -30.08 -4.63 10.33
N LEU A 421 -30.93 -4.33 9.34
CA LEU A 421 -30.93 -3.04 8.65
C LEU A 421 -32.10 -2.22 9.16
N VAL A 422 -31.82 -1.03 9.69
CA VAL A 422 -32.85 -0.09 10.15
C VAL A 422 -33.08 0.92 9.02
N PRO A 423 -34.34 1.09 8.54
CA PRO A 423 -34.63 2.11 7.55
C PRO A 423 -34.36 3.49 8.15
N VAL A 424 -33.60 4.30 7.42
CA VAL A 424 -33.43 5.72 7.77
C VAL A 424 -34.81 6.38 7.63
N ARG A 425 -35.38 6.91 8.72
CA ARG A 425 -36.68 7.58 8.66
C ARG A 425 -36.56 8.82 7.79
N GLU A 426 -37.42 8.95 6.78
CA GLU A 426 -37.47 10.09 5.85
C GLU A 426 -37.68 11.46 6.53
N GLY A 427 -38.00 11.49 7.83
CA GLY A 427 -38.23 12.72 8.61
C GLY A 427 -37.00 13.32 9.32
N GLU A 428 -35.88 12.58 9.46
CA GLU A 428 -34.66 13.09 10.13
C GLU A 428 -33.58 13.57 9.14
N VAL A 429 -33.74 13.31 7.84
CA VAL A 429 -32.92 13.90 6.77
C VAL A 429 -33.48 15.28 6.39
N ARG A 430 -33.58 16.19 7.37
CA ARG A 430 -33.87 17.62 7.16
C ARG A 430 -32.60 18.47 7.32
N ALA A 431 -31.50 17.99 6.76
CA ALA A 431 -30.36 18.79 6.34
C ALA A 431 -29.56 17.91 5.37
N ILE A 432 -29.06 18.49 4.28
CA ILE A 432 -28.40 17.79 3.16
C ILE A 432 -29.40 17.16 2.16
N ARG A 433 -30.42 17.91 1.77
CA ARG A 433 -30.84 17.91 0.36
C ARG A 433 -29.93 18.91 -0.34
N LEU A 434 -28.87 18.44 -1.00
CA LEU A 434 -28.18 19.25 -2.00
C LEU A 434 -29.14 19.37 -3.18
N ASP A 435 -29.82 20.51 -3.28
CA ASP A 435 -30.72 20.86 -4.39
C ASP A 435 -29.93 21.16 -5.69
N THR A 436 -28.98 20.30 -6.05
CA THR A 436 -28.26 20.36 -7.32
C THR A 436 -28.14 18.97 -7.92
N CYS A 437 -29.28 18.37 -8.27
CA CYS A 437 -29.36 17.31 -9.27
C CYS A 437 -30.76 17.26 -9.89
N ARG A 438 -31.22 18.39 -10.46
CA ARG A 438 -32.20 18.36 -11.55
C ARG A 438 -31.47 18.23 -12.88
N SER A 439 -30.98 17.03 -13.15
CA SER A 439 -30.82 16.51 -14.52
C SER A 439 -30.59 15.01 -14.39
N SER A 440 -31.69 14.27 -14.32
CA SER A 440 -31.69 12.82 -14.33
C SER A 440 -31.56 12.34 -15.77
N THR A 441 -30.39 11.81 -16.12
CA THR A 441 -30.33 10.65 -17.02
C THR A 441 -29.49 9.60 -16.32
N LEU A 442 -30.15 8.81 -15.48
CA LEU A 442 -29.57 7.58 -14.92
C LEU A 442 -29.59 6.54 -16.05
N ALA A 443 -28.47 6.38 -16.76
CA ALA A 443 -28.31 5.27 -17.68
C ALA A 443 -28.04 3.99 -16.87
N ILE A 444 -29.08 3.18 -16.68
CA ILE A 444 -28.92 1.80 -16.23
C ILE A 444 -28.30 1.03 -17.39
N ILE A 445 -26.98 0.81 -17.35
CA ILE A 445 -26.30 -0.08 -18.29
C ILE A 445 -26.52 -1.52 -17.80
N SER A 446 -27.60 -2.13 -18.29
CA SER A 446 -27.73 -3.59 -18.31
C SER A 446 -27.02 -4.09 -19.57
N SER A 447 -25.86 -4.71 -19.39
CA SER A 447 -25.13 -5.40 -20.44
C SER A 447 -25.85 -6.69 -20.84
N GLN A 448 -26.63 -6.64 -21.92
CA GLN A 448 -26.87 -7.81 -22.76
C GLN A 448 -26.88 -7.38 -24.24
N ASN A 449 -25.93 -7.94 -24.99
CA ASN A 449 -25.79 -7.96 -26.44
C ASN A 449 -25.67 -6.59 -27.14
N GLY A 450 -24.43 -6.27 -27.51
CA GLY A 450 -24.08 -5.06 -28.25
C GLY A 450 -24.84 -4.92 -29.57
N GLN A 451 -25.54 -3.80 -29.71
CA GLN A 451 -25.58 -2.91 -30.88
C GLN A 451 -26.26 -1.60 -30.45
N VAL A 452 -25.57 -0.46 -30.58
CA VAL A 452 -26.14 0.87 -30.30
C VAL A 452 -26.75 1.41 -31.59
N ARG A 453 -28.06 1.63 -31.61
CA ARG A 453 -28.73 2.48 -32.62
C ARG A 453 -29.48 3.61 -31.92
N ASN A 454 -29.20 4.85 -32.30
CA ASN A 454 -29.90 6.04 -31.85
C ASN A 454 -31.21 6.20 -32.61
N LEU A 455 -32.34 6.37 -31.90
CA LEU A 455 -33.61 6.85 -32.47
C LEU A 455 -34.10 8.04 -31.63
N PRO A 456 -34.63 9.11 -32.25
CA PRO A 456 -35.18 10.26 -31.52
C PRO A 456 -36.65 10.00 -31.12
N LEU A 457 -37.04 10.41 -29.91
CA LEU A 457 -38.43 10.34 -29.43
C LEU A 457 -39.06 11.74 -29.36
N SER A 458 -40.25 11.86 -29.96
CA SER A 458 -41.16 13.01 -29.94
C SER A 458 -41.87 13.17 -28.57
N PRO A 459 -42.39 14.37 -28.24
CA PRO A 459 -43.00 14.64 -26.93
C PRO A 459 -44.46 14.15 -26.88
N ILE A 460 -44.84 13.51 -25.77
CA ILE A 460 -46.24 13.22 -25.41
C ILE A 460 -46.68 14.14 -24.27
N THR A 461 -47.81 14.78 -24.49
CA THR A 461 -48.56 15.71 -23.62
C THR A 461 -49.57 14.99 -22.72
N GLY A 462 -49.81 15.54 -21.51
CA GLY A 462 -51.02 15.35 -20.67
C GLY A 462 -51.08 14.03 -19.87
N LEU A 463 -51.68 13.93 -18.68
CA LEU A 463 -52.69 14.75 -17.99
C LEU A 463 -52.67 14.46 -16.48
N SER A 464 -53.18 15.42 -15.73
CA SER A 464 -53.46 15.46 -14.28
C SER A 464 -54.52 14.47 -13.79
N GLY A 465 -54.37 14.03 -12.54
CA GLY A 465 -55.37 13.31 -11.73
C GLY A 465 -54.75 12.84 -10.42
#